data_AF-A0A7C2NG79-F1
#
_entry.id   AF-A0A7C2NG79-F1
#
_cell.length_a   1.000
_cell.length_b   1.000
_cell.length_c   1.000
_cell.angle_alpha   90.00
_cell.angle_beta   90.00
_cell.angle_gamma   90.00
#
_symmetry.space_group_name_H-M   'P 1'
#
loop_
_entity.id
_entity.type
_entity.pdbx_description
1 polymer ?
#
loop_
_entity_poly.entity_id
_entity_poly.type
_entity_poly.pdbx_seq_one_letter_code
_entity_poly.pdbx_strand_id
1 'polypeptide(L)'
;MSSKARPAGPVDGRAAAPPRMLNVGYGNLVAAARVIAIVSPQSSPMRRLREEAGGRGKLVDATQGRRTRSILVTDSDHVILSAINPETIAARLEQGDEGGGES
;
A
#
# COMPACT_ATOMS: atom_id res chain seq x y z
N MET A 1 41.78 36.21 -11.17
CA MET A 1 40.56 35.66 -11.80
C MET A 1 40.87 34.19 -12.06
N SER A 2 40.33 33.22 -11.35
CA SER A 2 38.90 32.91 -11.28
C SER A 2 38.55 32.21 -9.97
N SER A 3 37.57 32.76 -9.26
CA SER A 3 36.86 32.07 -8.21
C SER A 3 36.14 30.86 -8.82
N LYS A 4 36.60 29.66 -8.49
CA LYS A 4 35.85 28.43 -8.82
C LYS A 4 34.63 28.41 -7.90
N ALA A 5 33.49 28.86 -8.45
CA ALA A 5 32.21 28.79 -7.79
C ALA A 5 32.00 27.36 -7.29
N ARG A 6 31.70 27.20 -5.99
CA ARG A 6 31.18 25.95 -5.46
C ARG A 6 29.86 25.67 -6.17
N PRO A 7 29.56 24.45 -6.63
CA PRO A 7 28.21 24.16 -7.07
C PRO A 7 27.30 24.32 -5.83
N ALA A 8 26.33 25.22 -5.96
CA ALA A 8 25.22 25.30 -5.03
C ALA A 8 24.56 23.92 -4.97
N GLY A 9 24.32 23.41 -3.76
CA GLY A 9 23.50 22.22 -3.58
C GLY A 9 22.10 22.42 -4.21
N PRO A 10 21.34 21.34 -4.44
CA PRO A 10 20.03 21.45 -5.07
C PRO A 10 19.14 22.37 -4.23
N VAL A 11 18.72 23.49 -4.82
CA VAL A 11 17.83 24.50 -4.23
C VAL A 11 16.35 24.25 -4.57
N ASP A 12 16.02 23.07 -5.10
CA ASP A 12 14.71 22.84 -5.69
C ASP A 12 13.79 22.05 -4.74
N GLY A 13 12.63 22.64 -4.45
CA GLY A 13 11.51 22.02 -3.74
C GLY A 13 10.91 20.83 -4.50
N ARG A 14 11.67 19.74 -4.59
CA ARG A 14 11.23 18.48 -5.17
C ARG A 14 10.05 17.99 -4.32
N ALA A 15 8.84 18.11 -4.86
CA ALA A 15 7.68 17.40 -4.35
C ALA A 15 8.11 15.95 -4.14
N ALA A 16 7.88 15.42 -2.94
CA ALA A 16 8.14 14.02 -2.63
C ALA A 16 7.58 13.17 -3.77
N ALA A 17 8.36 12.19 -4.25
CA ALA A 17 7.91 11.31 -5.33
C ALA A 17 6.50 10.80 -5.01
N PRO A 18 5.60 10.74 -6.01
CA PRO A 18 4.21 10.37 -5.76
C PRO A 18 4.16 9.03 -5.01
N PRO A 19 3.27 8.90 -4.01
CA PRO A 19 3.24 7.71 -3.18
C PRO A 19 3.01 6.48 -4.07
N ARG A 20 3.86 5.46 -3.89
CA ARG A 20 3.74 4.21 -4.64
C ARG A 20 2.35 3.61 -4.41
N MET A 21 1.66 3.31 -5.51
CA MET A 21 0.32 2.74 -5.49
C MET A 21 0.38 1.23 -5.66
N LEU A 22 -0.29 0.50 -4.78
CA LEU A 22 -0.41 -0.95 -4.80
C LEU A 22 -1.81 -1.33 -5.28
N ASN A 23 -1.89 -2.13 -6.34
CA ASN A 23 -3.15 -2.64 -6.86
C ASN A 23 -3.67 -3.80 -6.01
N VAL A 24 -4.82 -3.58 -5.36
CA VAL A 24 -5.51 -4.54 -4.49
C VAL A 24 -6.72 -5.18 -5.17
N GLY A 25 -6.86 -5.04 -6.49
CA GLY A 25 -7.85 -5.71 -7.32
C GLY A 25 -8.88 -4.77 -7.96
N TYR A 26 -9.32 -5.09 -9.18
CA TYR A 26 -10.38 -4.37 -9.93
C TYR A 26 -10.18 -2.87 -10.08
N GLY A 27 -8.93 -2.41 -10.21
CA GLY A 27 -8.61 -0.99 -10.32
C GLY A 27 -8.57 -0.25 -8.98
N ASN A 28 -8.75 -0.96 -7.86
CA ASN A 28 -8.56 -0.39 -6.53
C ASN A 28 -7.07 -0.30 -6.21
N LEU A 29 -6.64 0.87 -5.76
CA LEU A 29 -5.26 1.20 -5.45
C LEU A 29 -5.16 1.70 -4.01
N VAL A 30 -4.09 1.30 -3.32
CA VAL A 30 -3.80 1.74 -1.95
C VAL A 30 -2.36 2.23 -1.86
N ALA A 31 -2.08 3.18 -0.98
CA ALA A 31 -0.70 3.62 -0.76
C ALA A 31 0.12 2.47 -0.17
N ALA A 32 1.09 1.97 -0.93
CA ALA A 32 1.93 0.84 -0.53
C ALA A 32 2.61 1.10 0.83
N ALA A 33 3.12 2.32 1.02
CA ALA A 33 3.78 2.78 2.24
C ALA A 33 2.88 2.78 3.49
N ARG A 34 1.55 2.70 3.33
CA ARG A 34 0.60 2.66 4.44
C ARG A 34 0.16 1.25 4.80
N VAL A 35 0.51 0.25 4.01
CA VAL A 35 0.17 -1.15 4.29
C VAL A 35 1.18 -1.69 5.30
N ILE A 36 0.70 -2.02 6.51
CA ILE A 36 1.55 -2.55 7.59
C ILE A 36 1.47 -4.08 7.70
N ALA A 37 0.41 -4.70 7.17
CA ALA A 37 0.25 -6.15 7.16
C ALA A 37 -0.65 -6.62 6.02
N ILE A 38 -0.36 -7.83 5.53
CA ILE A 38 -1.18 -8.58 4.57
C ILE A 38 -1.52 -9.92 5.22
N VAL A 39 -2.81 -10.24 5.40
CA VAL A 39 -3.25 -11.43 6.14
C VAL A 39 -4.35 -12.20 5.39
N SER A 40 -4.44 -13.50 5.65
CA SER A 40 -5.46 -14.38 5.05
C SER A 40 -6.77 -14.32 5.83
N PRO A 41 -7.95 -14.25 5.18
CA PRO A 41 -9.25 -14.06 5.84
C PRO A 41 -9.83 -15.31 6.51
N GLN A 42 -9.12 -16.45 6.52
CA GLN A 42 -9.72 -17.76 6.82
C GLN A 42 -9.97 -18.05 8.31
N SER A 43 -9.36 -17.31 9.24
CA SER A 43 -9.42 -17.61 10.66
C SER A 43 -10.48 -16.79 11.42
N SER A 44 -10.97 -17.32 12.55
CA SER A 44 -11.93 -16.62 13.42
C SER A 44 -11.48 -15.22 13.86
N PRO A 45 -10.19 -14.98 14.23
CA PRO A 45 -9.69 -13.64 14.52
C PRO A 45 -9.83 -12.67 13.34
N MET A 46 -9.67 -13.13 12.11
CA MET A 46 -9.77 -12.29 10.92
C MET A 46 -11.22 -11.91 10.60
N ARG A 47 -12.15 -12.81 10.89
CA ARG A 47 -13.58 -12.49 10.83
C ARG A 47 -13.94 -11.38 11.83
N ARG A 48 -13.45 -11.48 13.07
CA ARG A 48 -13.62 -10.44 14.09
C ARG A 48 -13.01 -9.11 13.66
N LEU A 49 -11.78 -9.12 13.13
CA LEU A 49 -11.10 -7.92 12.62
C LEU A 49 -11.96 -7.19 11.58
N ARG A 50 -12.56 -7.93 10.64
CA ARG A 50 -13.46 -7.36 9.63
C ARG A 50 -14.73 -6.77 10.24
N GLU A 51 -15.36 -7.49 11.15
CA GLU A 51 -16.58 -7.06 11.85
C GLU A 51 -16.32 -5.78 12.67
N GLU A 52 -15.21 -5.72 13.41
CA GLU A 52 -14.78 -4.56 14.19
C GLU A 52 -14.44 -3.35 13.31
N ALA A 53 -13.74 -3.55 12.20
CA ALA A 53 -13.47 -2.48 11.24
C ALA A 53 -14.77 -1.96 10.61
N GLY A 54 -15.72 -2.85 10.30
CA GLY A 54 -17.05 -2.48 9.81
C GLY A 54 -17.83 -1.64 10.81
N GLY A 55 -17.87 -2.07 12.08
CA GLY A 55 -18.52 -1.33 13.16
C GLY A 55 -17.94 0.06 13.42
N ARG A 56 -16.66 0.27 13.09
CA ARG A 56 -15.95 1.55 13.20
C ARG A 56 -16.00 2.41 11.92
N GLY A 57 -16.64 1.93 10.85
CA GLY A 57 -16.64 2.61 9.56
C GLY A 57 -15.28 2.66 8.85
N LYS A 58 -14.34 1.77 9.22
CA LYS A 58 -12.97 1.69 8.68
C LYS A 58 -12.76 0.50 7.73
N LEU A 59 -13.83 -0.20 7.38
CA LEU A 59 -13.78 -1.31 6.44
C LEU A 59 -13.93 -0.79 5.00
N VAL A 60 -12.96 -1.14 4.16
CA VAL A 60 -13.00 -0.84 2.72
C VAL A 60 -13.10 -2.15 1.96
N ASP A 61 -14.17 -2.32 1.18
CA ASP A 61 -14.36 -3.51 0.35
C ASP A 61 -13.88 -3.26 -1.09
N ALA A 62 -12.73 -3.82 -1.45
CA ALA A 62 -12.17 -3.78 -2.81
C ALA A 62 -12.38 -5.11 -3.57
N THR A 63 -13.28 -5.99 -3.10
CA THR A 63 -13.52 -7.30 -3.70
C THR A 63 -14.47 -7.27 -4.90
N GLN A 64 -15.24 -6.19 -5.07
CA GLN A 64 -16.29 -6.05 -6.09
C GLN A 64 -17.26 -7.25 -6.11
N GLY A 65 -17.69 -7.72 -4.93
CA GLY A 65 -18.65 -8.83 -4.81
C GLY A 65 -18.04 -10.22 -5.02
N ARG A 66 -16.71 -10.33 -5.11
CA ARG A 66 -16.01 -11.61 -5.21
C ARG A 66 -15.55 -12.08 -3.84
N ARG A 67 -15.15 -13.36 -3.77
CA ARG A 67 -14.60 -13.95 -2.55
C ARG A 67 -13.38 -13.16 -2.07
N THR A 68 -13.41 -12.68 -0.83
CA THR A 68 -12.24 -12.14 -0.14
C THR A 68 -11.15 -13.21 -0.06
N ARG A 69 -9.97 -12.88 -0.56
CA ARG A 69 -8.79 -13.76 -0.53
C ARG A 69 -7.68 -13.22 0.36
N SER A 70 -7.66 -11.92 0.58
CA SER A 70 -6.71 -11.26 1.48
C SER A 70 -7.37 -10.07 2.19
N ILE A 71 -6.75 -9.70 3.29
CA ILE A 71 -7.07 -8.52 4.08
C ILE A 71 -5.77 -7.73 4.22
N LEU A 72 -5.80 -6.44 3.89
CA LEU A 72 -4.70 -5.52 4.14
C LEU A 72 -5.04 -4.65 5.34
N VAL A 73 -4.07 -4.45 6.22
CA VAL A 73 -4.19 -3.55 7.36
C VAL A 73 -3.31 -2.33 7.10
N THR A 74 -3.88 -1.15 7.31
CA THR A 74 -3.15 0.11 7.16
C THR A 74 -2.76 0.73 8.50
N ASP A 75 -1.79 1.64 8.46
CA ASP A 75 -1.38 2.50 9.59
C ASP A 75 -2.53 3.33 10.19
N SER A 76 -3.51 3.71 9.37
CA SER A 76 -4.74 4.40 9.76
C SER A 76 -5.81 3.47 10.34
N ASP A 77 -5.47 2.20 10.56
CA ASP A 77 -6.36 1.15 11.09
C ASP A 77 -7.57 0.91 10.16
N HIS A 78 -7.41 1.22 8.86
CA HIS A 78 -8.34 0.75 7.84
C HIS A 78 -8.04 -0.70 7.50
N VAL A 79 -9.11 -1.44 7.29
CA VAL A 79 -9.05 -2.85 6.88
C VAL A 79 -9.59 -2.93 5.47
N ILE A 80 -8.75 -3.36 4.54
CA ILE A 80 -9.07 -3.40 3.12
C ILE A 80 -9.23 -4.85 2.69
N LEU A 81 -10.42 -5.20 2.21
CA LEU A 81 -10.70 -6.54 1.70
C LEU A 81 -10.34 -6.62 0.22
N SER A 82 -9.56 -7.63 -0.16
CA SER A 82 -9.15 -7.83 -1.55
C SER A 82 -9.50 -9.24 -2.02
N ALA A 83 -9.84 -9.35 -3.31
CA ALA A 83 -10.01 -10.65 -3.97
C ALA A 83 -8.69 -11.19 -4.55
N ILE A 84 -7.58 -10.49 -4.36
CA ILE A 84 -6.24 -10.92 -4.78
C ILE A 84 -5.61 -11.76 -3.66
N ASN A 85 -4.82 -12.76 -4.03
CA ASN A 85 -4.10 -13.60 -3.08
C ASN A 85 -3.05 -12.79 -2.32
N PRO A 86 -2.83 -13.05 -1.02
CA PRO A 86 -1.87 -12.31 -0.21
C PRO A 86 -0.45 -12.41 -0.76
N GLU A 87 -0.04 -13.56 -1.30
CA GLU A 87 1.29 -13.78 -1.89
C GLU A 87 1.51 -12.89 -3.13
N THR A 88 0.47 -12.70 -3.94
CA THR A 88 0.54 -11.82 -5.12
C THR A 88 0.68 -10.35 -4.71
N ILE A 89 0.03 -9.95 -3.62
CA ILE A 89 0.14 -8.59 -3.10
C ILE A 89 1.53 -8.36 -2.51
N ALA A 90 2.06 -9.33 -1.75
CA ALA A 90 3.41 -9.29 -1.20
C ALA A 90 4.46 -9.16 -2.31
N ALA A 91 4.38 -9.99 -3.36
CA ALA A 91 5.30 -9.90 -4.50
C ALA A 91 5.24 -8.53 -5.20
N ARG A 92 4.06 -7.92 -5.34
CA ARG A 92 3.93 -6.54 -5.89
C ARG A 92 4.47 -5.47 -4.95
N LEU A 93 4.41 -5.73 -3.64
CA LEU A 93 4.98 -4.84 -2.65
C LEU A 93 6.50 -4.86 -2.78
N GLU A 94 7.11 -6.04 -2.85
CA GLU A 94 8.56 -6.25 -2.99
C GLU A 94 9.09 -5.66 -4.32
N GLN A 95 8.45 -5.99 -5.46
CA GLN A 95 8.88 -5.50 -6.79
C GLN A 95 8.86 -3.97 -6.92
N GLY A 96 7.98 -3.30 -6.17
CA GLY A 96 7.87 -1.85 -6.22
C GLY A 96 8.88 -1.10 -5.33
N ASP A 97 9.61 -1.81 -4.47
CA ASP A 97 10.73 -1.22 -3.71
C ASP A 97 12.04 -1.26 -4.52
N GLU A 98 12.12 -2.07 -5.58
CA GLU A 98 13.30 -2.17 -6.47
C GLU A 98 13.30 -1.12 -7.62
N GLY A 99 12.23 -0.33 -7.79
CA GLY A 99 12.09 0.64 -8.89
C GLY A 99 12.76 2.01 -8.68
N GLY A 100 13.66 2.15 -7.69
CA GLY A 100 14.33 3.41 -7.33
C GLY A 100 15.77 3.55 -7.81
N GLY A 101 16.34 2.52 -8.43
CA GLY A 101 17.73 2.52 -8.91
C GLY A 101 17.81 2.06 -10.36
N GLU A 102 18.60 2.81 -11.13
CA GLU A 102 19.10 2.48 -12.47
C GLU A 102 18.18 2.84 -13.65
N SER A 103 18.26 4.12 -14.03
CA SER A 103 18.37 4.52 -15.44
C SER A 103 19.83 4.78 -15.77
#